data_AF-A0A7S2RV53-F1
#
_entry.id   AF-A0A7S2RV53-F1
#
_cell.length_a   1.000
_cell.length_b   1.000
_cell.length_c   1.000
_cell.angle_alpha   90.00
_cell.angle_beta   90.00
_cell.angle_gamma   90.00
#
_symmetry.space_group_name_H-M   'P 1'
#
loop_
_entity.id
_entity.type
_entity.pdbx_description
1 polymer ?
#
loop_
_entity_poly.entity_id
_entity_poly.type
_entity_poly.pdbx_seq_one_letter_code
_entity_poly.pdbx_strand_id
1 'polypeptide(L)'
;MASEDGNNTILSLALEISNGLDGSANKAKLSDSIKLLKINEDAREEFSTTVCEKIVEISSTDGDFQRALFLHLNGLLIESQLAKDALIVKPTTQTTNLAKSISNLILKATAVTDYDKLILKVGIFFKKSIENNCSELSIVSNSFLDAARAPPQNEIDGMYIPALIIARNINALIPHSLDETAKWTSSESEDDQTAFRRDLMDLFGRRFFSLGSKVKPATSSQANFAKSILIDITQDEFNGSILRPLKFKLMTAPSDTMETLGSFIHILSEVGKGEYFASHLKGGTNIVRVVLSQILNLDNKKAREDGSSVIGALVVACPEKGTTDVSTAMVEALKDAQDNAIVSLCSGLELVASKLLELKEEGRGLLSWQVLANEVVLPALEDTHSNIK
;
A
#
# COMPACT_ATOMS: atom_id res chain seq x y z
N MET A 1 29.36 36.38 -8.20
CA MET A 1 29.59 35.51 -9.39
C MET A 1 30.22 34.20 -8.93
N ALA A 2 29.54 33.43 -8.08
CA ALA A 2 30.09 32.21 -7.46
C ALA A 2 29.03 31.09 -7.34
N SER A 3 28.07 31.03 -8.28
CA SER A 3 26.87 30.18 -8.16
C SER A 3 26.62 29.24 -9.35
N GLU A 4 27.56 29.06 -10.28
CA GLU A 4 27.40 28.16 -11.43
C GLU A 4 28.32 26.92 -11.39
N ASP A 5 29.49 26.99 -10.74
CA ASP A 5 30.42 25.84 -10.67
C ASP A 5 30.04 24.80 -9.59
N GLY A 6 29.35 25.20 -8.52
CA GLY A 6 28.85 24.28 -7.49
C GLY A 6 27.71 23.38 -7.99
N ASN A 7 26.78 23.97 -8.74
CA ASN A 7 25.54 23.32 -9.20
C ASN A 7 25.81 22.19 -10.21
N ASN A 8 26.80 22.36 -11.09
CA ASN A 8 27.17 21.29 -12.03
C ASN A 8 27.86 20.09 -11.35
N THR A 9 28.29 20.20 -10.09
CA THR A 9 29.11 19.17 -9.43
C THR A 9 28.26 18.10 -8.75
N ILE A 10 27.20 18.43 -8.02
CA ILE A 10 26.38 17.40 -7.35
C ILE A 10 25.56 16.59 -8.35
N LEU A 11 24.97 17.25 -9.36
CA LEU A 11 24.22 16.58 -10.41
C LEU A 11 25.13 15.64 -11.20
N SER A 12 26.31 16.09 -11.64
CA SER A 12 27.24 15.23 -12.39
C SER A 12 27.69 14.02 -11.57
N LEU A 13 28.12 14.22 -10.33
CA LEU A 13 28.54 13.11 -9.46
C LEU A 13 27.40 12.11 -9.21
N ALA A 14 26.18 12.60 -8.97
CA ALA A 14 25.05 11.75 -8.66
C ALA A 14 24.51 10.99 -9.89
N LEU A 15 24.56 11.60 -11.08
CA LEU A 15 24.27 10.93 -12.35
C LEU A 15 25.33 9.87 -12.67
N GLU A 16 26.61 10.16 -12.43
CA GLU A 16 27.70 9.20 -12.67
C GLU A 16 27.62 7.97 -11.74
N ILE A 17 27.22 8.16 -10.48
CA ILE A 17 26.93 7.06 -9.54
C ILE A 17 25.80 6.16 -10.05
N SER A 18 24.84 6.74 -10.77
CA SER A 18 23.65 6.06 -11.30
C SER A 18 23.88 5.44 -12.68
N ASN A 19 24.93 5.85 -13.41
CA ASN A 19 25.30 5.33 -14.74
C ASN A 19 26.29 4.16 -14.69
N GLY A 20 26.53 3.57 -13.52
CA GLY A 20 27.23 2.28 -13.42
C GLY A 20 28.69 2.28 -13.87
N LEU A 21 29.50 3.29 -13.50
CA LEU A 21 30.95 3.21 -13.65
C LEU A 21 31.53 2.03 -12.85
N ASP A 22 32.79 1.68 -13.08
CA ASP A 22 33.52 0.61 -12.43
C ASP A 22 33.62 0.77 -10.88
N GLY A 23 33.60 -0.36 -10.16
CA GLY A 23 33.20 -0.44 -8.74
C GLY A 23 34.06 0.33 -7.73
N SER A 24 35.33 0.62 -8.02
CA SER A 24 36.18 1.45 -7.14
C SER A 24 35.91 2.96 -7.33
N ALA A 25 35.68 3.39 -8.57
CA ALA A 25 35.35 4.78 -8.91
C ALA A 25 33.99 5.19 -8.30
N ASN A 26 33.00 4.28 -8.33
CA ASN A 26 31.68 4.55 -7.74
C ASN A 26 31.70 4.81 -6.23
N LYS A 27 32.53 4.07 -5.48
CA LYS A 27 32.62 4.26 -4.02
C LYS A 27 33.23 5.62 -3.67
N ALA A 28 34.25 6.03 -4.40
CA ALA A 28 34.88 7.34 -4.23
C ALA A 28 33.87 8.46 -4.55
N LYS A 29 33.21 8.39 -5.70
CA LYS A 29 32.19 9.37 -6.12
C LYS A 29 31.03 9.45 -5.14
N LEU A 30 30.51 8.31 -4.67
CA LEU A 30 29.46 8.27 -3.65
C LEU A 30 29.89 8.94 -2.34
N SER A 31 31.11 8.66 -1.89
CA SER A 31 31.70 9.33 -0.73
C SER A 31 31.80 10.85 -0.96
N ASP A 32 32.23 11.28 -2.14
CA ASP A 32 32.43 12.69 -2.44
C ASP A 32 31.10 13.45 -2.60
N SER A 33 30.07 12.82 -3.19
CA SER A 33 28.70 13.35 -3.16
C SER A 33 28.19 13.54 -1.74
N ILE A 34 28.37 12.54 -0.86
CA ILE A 34 27.94 12.66 0.55
C ILE A 34 28.70 13.78 1.27
N LYS A 35 30.01 13.92 1.03
CA LYS A 35 30.79 15.04 1.60
C LYS A 35 30.27 16.38 1.10
N LEU A 36 29.97 16.50 -0.20
CA LEU A 36 29.47 17.73 -0.79
C LEU A 36 28.12 18.12 -0.16
N LEU A 37 27.19 17.17 -0.01
CA LEU A 37 25.91 17.39 0.66
C LEU A 37 26.11 17.91 2.10
N LYS A 38 27.09 17.37 2.85
CA LYS A 38 27.33 17.81 4.23
C LYS A 38 27.78 19.27 4.36
N ILE A 39 28.47 19.82 3.36
CA ILE A 39 29.14 21.12 3.47
C ILE A 39 28.52 22.23 2.62
N ASN A 40 27.65 21.89 1.65
CA ASN A 40 27.11 22.83 0.69
C ASN A 40 25.57 22.80 0.68
N GLU A 41 24.94 23.92 1.02
CA GLU A 41 23.48 24.06 1.08
C GLU A 41 22.82 24.04 -0.30
N ASP A 42 23.35 24.78 -1.27
CA ASP A 42 22.85 24.81 -2.65
C ASP A 42 22.84 23.38 -3.24
N ALA A 43 23.89 22.61 -2.98
CA ALA A 43 23.99 21.21 -3.42
C ALA A 43 22.91 20.32 -2.78
N ARG A 44 22.51 20.58 -1.52
CA ARG A 44 21.42 19.83 -0.87
C ARG A 44 20.06 20.23 -1.42
N GLU A 45 19.82 21.52 -1.64
CA GLU A 45 18.57 22.01 -2.24
C GLU A 45 18.39 21.43 -3.65
N GLU A 46 19.42 21.51 -4.49
CA GLU A 46 19.43 20.92 -5.82
C GLU A 46 19.25 19.39 -5.77
N PHE A 47 19.96 18.73 -4.83
CA PHE A 47 19.84 17.29 -4.65
C PHE A 47 18.41 16.88 -4.32
N SER A 48 17.78 17.52 -3.33
CA SER A 48 16.43 17.23 -2.83
C SER A 48 15.31 17.58 -3.80
N THR A 49 15.59 18.22 -4.94
CA THR A 49 14.61 18.63 -5.94
C THR A 49 14.89 17.97 -7.29
N THR A 50 15.71 18.61 -8.12
CA THR A 50 15.90 18.28 -9.53
C THR A 50 16.73 17.01 -9.74
N VAL A 51 17.75 16.80 -8.90
CA VAL A 51 18.67 15.66 -9.06
C VAL A 51 18.00 14.36 -8.61
N CYS A 52 17.22 14.41 -7.51
CA CYS A 52 16.44 13.28 -7.02
C CYS A 52 15.60 12.64 -8.13
N GLU A 53 14.80 13.45 -8.83
CA GLU A 53 13.90 13.00 -9.89
C GLU A 53 14.67 12.35 -11.03
N LYS A 54 15.74 13.00 -11.51
CA LYS A 54 16.59 12.47 -12.59
C LYS A 54 17.23 11.13 -12.25
N ILE A 55 17.73 10.96 -11.03
CA ILE A 55 18.35 9.68 -10.59
C ILE A 55 17.31 8.56 -10.60
N VAL A 56 16.09 8.84 -10.16
CA VAL A 56 14.99 7.87 -10.15
C VAL A 56 14.59 7.46 -11.58
N GLU A 57 14.76 8.34 -12.56
CA GLU A 57 14.46 8.05 -13.97
C GLU A 57 15.53 7.19 -14.65
N ILE A 58 16.81 7.44 -14.39
CA ILE A 58 17.92 6.76 -15.09
C ILE A 58 18.34 5.44 -14.44
N SER A 59 17.97 5.20 -13.18
CA SER A 59 18.31 3.95 -12.47
C SER A 59 17.62 2.76 -13.14
N SER A 60 18.41 1.79 -13.61
CA SER A 60 17.89 0.65 -14.40
C SER A 60 18.39 -0.71 -13.93
N THR A 61 19.51 -0.78 -13.21
CA THR A 61 20.03 -2.03 -12.64
C THR A 61 19.88 -2.08 -11.12
N ASP A 62 19.88 -3.28 -10.52
CA ASP A 62 19.91 -3.45 -9.05
C ASP A 62 21.08 -2.67 -8.42
N GLY A 63 22.22 -2.62 -9.10
CA GLY A 63 23.38 -1.84 -8.66
C GLY A 63 23.10 -0.34 -8.60
N ASP A 64 22.44 0.21 -9.63
CA ASP A 64 22.11 1.63 -9.70
C ASP A 64 21.09 2.00 -8.63
N PHE A 65 20.02 1.20 -8.50
CA PHE A 65 19.01 1.40 -7.45
C PHE A 65 19.61 1.36 -6.05
N GLN A 66 20.52 0.42 -5.76
CA GLN A 66 21.15 0.34 -4.44
C GLN A 66 22.04 1.57 -4.15
N ARG A 67 22.79 2.05 -5.14
CA ARG A 67 23.64 3.24 -5.00
C ARG A 67 22.80 4.52 -4.85
N ALA A 68 21.79 4.69 -5.70
CA ALA A 68 20.83 5.78 -5.64
C ALA A 68 20.13 5.81 -4.28
N LEU A 69 19.58 4.67 -3.84
CA LEU A 69 18.92 4.54 -2.55
C LEU A 69 19.85 4.93 -1.40
N PHE A 70 21.10 4.44 -1.40
CA PHE A 70 22.07 4.79 -0.36
C PHE A 70 22.39 6.30 -0.34
N LEU A 71 22.55 6.94 -1.50
CA LEU A 71 22.78 8.38 -1.60
C LEU A 71 21.58 9.17 -1.03
N HIS A 72 20.35 8.79 -1.41
CA HIS A 72 19.14 9.45 -0.93
C HIS A 72 18.90 9.26 0.57
N LEU A 73 19.17 8.06 1.11
CA LEU A 73 19.09 7.79 2.54
C LEU A 73 20.07 8.66 3.34
N ASN A 74 21.30 8.85 2.84
CA ASN A 74 22.27 9.75 3.46
C ASN A 74 21.85 11.22 3.32
N GLY A 75 21.29 11.62 2.17
CA GLY A 75 20.74 12.97 2.00
C GLY A 75 19.64 13.26 3.02
N LEU A 76 18.70 12.33 3.20
CA LEU A 76 17.62 12.45 4.18
C LEU A 76 18.16 12.53 5.61
N LEU A 77 19.16 11.71 5.96
CA LEU A 77 19.84 11.75 7.26
C LEU A 77 20.51 13.11 7.53
N ILE A 78 21.19 13.68 6.53
CA ILE A 78 21.84 14.99 6.66
C ILE A 78 20.79 16.08 6.90
N GLU A 79 19.72 16.09 6.10
CA GLU A 79 18.65 17.07 6.24
C GLU A 79 17.88 16.92 7.57
N SER A 80 17.65 15.70 8.05
CA SER A 80 17.02 15.47 9.36
C SER A 80 17.89 15.96 10.52
N GLN A 81 19.20 15.73 10.46
CA GLN A 81 20.14 16.20 11.47
C GLN A 81 20.26 17.73 11.47
N LEU A 82 20.28 18.38 10.30
CA LEU A 82 20.27 19.85 10.18
C LEU A 82 18.98 20.46 10.72
N ALA A 83 17.82 19.87 10.40
CA ALA A 83 16.53 20.32 10.93
C ALA A 83 16.49 20.21 12.47
N LYS A 84 16.96 19.08 13.01
CA LYS A 84 17.10 18.89 14.47
C LYS A 84 18.02 19.94 15.10
N ASP A 85 19.19 20.20 14.52
CA ASP A 85 20.16 21.17 15.05
C ASP A 85 19.62 22.61 15.01
N ALA A 86 18.74 22.89 14.04
CA ALA A 86 17.96 24.13 13.96
C ALA A 86 16.72 24.15 14.90
N LEU A 87 16.54 23.13 15.75
CA LEU A 87 15.40 22.95 16.66
C LEU A 87 14.04 22.85 15.92
N ILE A 88 14.05 22.39 14.67
CA ILE A 88 12.85 22.11 13.88
C ILE A 88 12.39 20.69 14.18
N VAL A 89 11.18 20.55 14.71
CA VAL A 89 10.59 19.26 15.12
C VAL A 89 9.73 18.63 14.01
N LYS A 90 9.49 19.37 12.92
CA LYS A 90 8.62 18.96 11.79
C LYS A 90 9.43 18.68 10.52
N PRO A 91 8.89 17.87 9.59
CA PRO A 91 9.49 17.71 8.26
C PRO A 91 9.70 19.04 7.55
N THR A 92 10.85 19.20 6.89
CA THR A 92 11.11 20.27 5.94
C THR A 92 10.76 19.85 4.51
N THR A 93 10.61 20.81 3.60
CA THR A 93 10.40 20.52 2.17
C THR A 93 11.45 19.56 1.61
N GLN A 94 12.72 19.76 1.96
CA GLN A 94 13.84 18.93 1.53
C GLN A 94 13.69 17.49 2.03
N THR A 95 13.43 17.30 3.34
CA THR A 95 13.23 15.94 3.89
C THR A 95 12.05 15.22 3.26
N THR A 96 10.95 15.93 2.99
CA THR A 96 9.75 15.36 2.35
C THR A 96 10.00 14.99 0.89
N ASN A 97 10.74 15.80 0.12
CA ASN A 97 11.08 15.47 -1.26
C ASN A 97 12.04 14.28 -1.35
N LEU A 98 13.02 14.19 -0.43
CA LEU A 98 13.90 13.03 -0.32
C LEU A 98 13.12 11.76 0.04
N ALA A 99 12.16 11.85 0.97
CA ALA A 99 11.29 10.72 1.33
C ALA A 99 10.42 10.25 0.14
N LYS A 100 9.90 11.17 -0.68
CA LYS A 100 9.21 10.84 -1.94
C LYS A 100 10.14 10.11 -2.90
N SER A 101 11.35 10.64 -3.11
CA SER A 101 12.34 10.04 -4.02
C SER A 101 12.74 8.62 -3.58
N ILE A 102 13.02 8.42 -2.29
CA ILE A 102 13.30 7.10 -1.71
C ILE A 102 12.15 6.12 -1.96
N SER A 103 10.91 6.57 -1.72
CA SER A 103 9.73 5.74 -1.90
C SER A 103 9.49 5.37 -3.37
N ASN A 104 9.77 6.29 -4.30
CA ASN A 104 9.72 6.05 -5.75
C ASN A 104 10.83 5.10 -6.22
N LEU A 105 12.07 5.27 -5.71
CA LEU A 105 13.17 4.35 -5.99
C LEU A 105 12.84 2.92 -5.58
N ILE A 106 12.27 2.73 -4.39
CA ILE A 106 11.89 1.40 -3.90
C ILE A 106 10.81 0.79 -4.80
N LEU A 107 9.80 1.58 -5.18
CA LEU A 107 8.74 1.12 -6.05
C LEU A 107 9.28 0.72 -7.44
N LYS A 108 10.17 1.51 -8.04
CA LYS A 108 10.76 1.16 -9.34
C LYS A 108 11.70 -0.04 -9.25
N ALA A 109 12.44 -0.18 -8.15
CA ALA A 109 13.39 -1.26 -7.95
C ALA A 109 12.71 -2.63 -7.84
N THR A 110 11.40 -2.73 -7.56
CA THR A 110 10.70 -4.03 -7.47
C THR A 110 10.69 -4.82 -8.77
N ALA A 111 10.99 -4.18 -9.90
CA ALA A 111 11.14 -4.87 -11.18
C ALA A 111 12.41 -5.75 -11.24
N VAL A 112 13.42 -5.46 -10.41
CA VAL A 112 14.76 -6.09 -10.48
C VAL A 112 15.27 -6.59 -9.12
N THR A 113 14.62 -6.19 -8.02
CA THR A 113 15.06 -6.49 -6.65
C THR A 113 13.85 -6.85 -5.77
N ASP A 114 14.06 -7.74 -4.81
CA ASP A 114 13.06 -8.09 -3.79
C ASP A 114 12.66 -6.87 -2.93
N TYR A 115 11.36 -6.57 -2.91
CA TYR A 115 10.78 -5.42 -2.20
C TYR A 115 10.99 -5.46 -0.69
N ASP A 116 10.71 -6.59 -0.05
CA ASP A 116 10.81 -6.75 1.39
C ASP A 116 12.26 -6.60 1.85
N LYS A 117 13.19 -7.10 1.04
CA LYS A 117 14.63 -6.91 1.26
C LYS A 117 15.04 -5.44 1.19
N LEU A 118 14.47 -4.65 0.27
CA LEU A 118 14.75 -3.21 0.17
C LEU A 118 14.20 -2.44 1.36
N ILE A 119 12.95 -2.69 1.74
CA ILE A 119 12.32 -2.08 2.92
C ILE A 119 13.13 -2.40 4.18
N LEU A 120 13.56 -3.66 4.35
CA LEU A 120 14.39 -4.07 5.48
C LEU A 120 15.75 -3.33 5.49
N LYS A 121 16.39 -3.17 4.33
CA LYS A 121 17.66 -2.41 4.22
C LYS A 121 17.50 -0.96 4.67
N VAL A 122 16.38 -0.30 4.31
CA VAL A 122 16.07 1.07 4.75
C VAL A 122 15.88 1.13 6.27
N GLY A 123 15.11 0.21 6.84
CA GLY A 123 14.92 0.14 8.30
C GLY A 123 16.23 -0.08 9.05
N ILE A 124 17.09 -0.98 8.56
CA ILE A 124 18.42 -1.24 9.14
C ILE A 124 19.32 0.00 9.03
N PHE A 125 19.25 0.73 7.91
CA PHE A 125 20.02 1.96 7.72
C PHE A 125 19.67 2.97 8.82
N PHE A 126 18.40 3.32 8.98
CA PHE A 126 18.00 4.32 9.98
C PHE A 126 18.23 3.85 11.42
N LYS A 127 17.97 2.57 11.72
CA LYS A 127 18.27 2.00 13.03
C LYS A 127 19.74 2.15 13.41
N LYS A 128 20.66 1.98 12.45
CA LYS A 128 22.11 2.12 12.68
C LYS A 128 22.59 3.58 12.68
N SER A 129 21.98 4.42 11.85
CA SER A 129 22.44 5.80 11.64
C SER A 129 21.89 6.79 12.67
N ILE A 130 20.69 6.54 13.23
CA ILE A 130 19.96 7.45 14.14
C ILE A 130 19.77 6.77 15.51
N GLU A 131 20.72 5.94 15.93
CA GLU A 131 20.58 5.13 17.14
C GLU A 131 20.29 6.02 18.37
N ASN A 132 19.13 5.81 19.00
CA ASN A 132 18.63 6.51 20.18
C ASN A 132 18.37 8.03 20.03
N ASN A 133 18.22 8.57 18.81
CA ASN A 133 17.88 9.98 18.61
C ASN A 133 16.39 10.16 18.20
N CYS A 134 15.52 10.30 19.20
CA CYS A 134 14.06 10.37 19.03
C CYS A 134 13.60 11.52 18.12
N SER A 135 14.18 12.72 18.28
CA SER A 135 13.80 13.89 17.50
C SER A 135 14.07 13.69 16.01
N GLU A 136 15.22 13.12 15.68
CA GLU A 136 15.59 12.90 14.28
C GLU A 136 14.78 11.75 13.66
N LEU A 137 14.54 10.66 14.41
CA LEU A 137 13.62 9.59 13.99
C LEU A 137 12.20 10.12 13.73
N SER A 138 11.72 11.04 14.57
CA SER A 138 10.41 11.68 14.40
C SER A 138 10.34 12.52 13.12
N ILE A 139 11.37 13.32 12.83
CA ILE A 139 11.45 14.09 11.58
C ILE A 139 11.39 13.13 10.39
N VAL A 140 12.26 12.11 10.35
CA VAL A 140 12.32 11.15 9.24
C VAL A 140 10.99 10.40 9.06
N SER A 141 10.42 9.87 10.15
CA SER A 141 9.12 9.18 10.12
C SER A 141 8.01 10.07 9.54
N ASN A 142 7.92 11.31 10.01
CA ASN A 142 6.92 12.27 9.55
C ASN A 142 7.17 12.72 8.10
N SER A 143 8.42 12.80 7.64
CA SER A 143 8.74 13.12 6.24
C SER A 143 8.19 12.06 5.29
N PHE A 144 8.24 10.77 5.66
CA PHE A 144 7.61 9.69 4.89
C PHE A 144 6.08 9.74 4.96
N LEU A 145 5.52 10.10 6.12
CA LEU A 145 4.07 10.29 6.23
C LEU A 145 3.58 11.46 5.34
N ASP A 146 4.33 12.56 5.29
CA ASP A 146 4.07 13.69 4.38
C ASP A 146 4.28 13.32 2.91
N ALA A 147 5.25 12.47 2.59
CA ALA A 147 5.40 11.91 1.26
C ALA A 147 4.17 11.10 0.83
N ALA A 148 3.59 10.29 1.73
CA ALA A 148 2.35 9.56 1.48
C ALA A 148 1.12 10.49 1.35
N ARG A 149 1.17 11.71 1.91
CA ARG A 149 0.15 12.75 1.74
C ARG A 149 0.26 13.50 0.41
N ALA A 150 1.33 13.29 -0.36
CA ALA A 150 1.46 13.92 -1.67
C ALA A 150 0.23 13.59 -2.54
N PRO A 151 -0.32 14.56 -3.29
CA PRO A 151 -1.42 14.29 -4.21
C PRO A 151 -0.99 13.22 -5.21
N PRO A 152 -1.90 12.33 -5.64
CA PRO A 152 -1.56 11.30 -6.60
C PRO A 152 -1.32 11.98 -7.96
N GLN A 153 -0.08 11.94 -8.44
CA GLN A 153 0.32 12.33 -9.78
C GLN A 153 0.59 11.05 -10.58
N ASN A 154 0.24 11.02 -11.87
CA ASN A 154 0.27 9.81 -12.70
C ASN A 154 1.66 9.11 -12.74
N GLU A 155 2.75 9.84 -12.51
CA GLU A 155 4.12 9.33 -12.56
C GLU A 155 4.60 8.70 -11.23
N ILE A 156 3.80 8.82 -10.16
CA ILE A 156 4.20 8.46 -8.79
C ILE A 156 3.12 7.61 -8.10
N ASP A 157 2.33 6.88 -8.90
CA ASP A 157 1.26 6.03 -8.40
C ASP A 157 1.83 4.86 -7.58
N GLY A 158 1.24 4.59 -6.41
CA GLY A 158 1.70 3.53 -5.50
C GLY A 158 2.84 3.89 -4.55
N MET A 159 3.54 5.02 -4.71
CA MET A 159 4.63 5.49 -3.82
C MET A 159 4.22 5.55 -2.34
N TYR A 160 2.94 5.84 -2.06
CA TYR A 160 2.44 5.96 -0.71
C TYR A 160 2.59 4.66 0.09
N ILE A 161 2.61 3.49 -0.55
CA ILE A 161 2.76 2.19 0.14
C ILE A 161 4.14 2.05 0.78
N PRO A 162 5.27 2.13 0.04
CA PRO A 162 6.60 2.11 0.66
C PRO A 162 6.79 3.26 1.65
N ALA A 163 6.25 4.45 1.37
CA ALA A 163 6.32 5.57 2.30
C ALA A 163 5.67 5.25 3.66
N LEU A 164 4.45 4.70 3.67
CA LEU A 164 3.74 4.33 4.89
C LEU A 164 4.44 3.19 5.64
N ILE A 165 4.97 2.19 4.93
CA ILE A 165 5.71 1.08 5.55
C ILE A 165 6.97 1.59 6.23
N ILE A 166 7.72 2.47 5.57
CA ILE A 166 8.95 3.05 6.14
C ILE A 166 8.61 3.95 7.33
N ALA A 167 7.60 4.82 7.21
CA ALA A 167 7.13 5.64 8.33
C ALA A 167 6.79 4.78 9.55
N ARG A 168 6.01 3.71 9.36
CA ARG A 168 5.69 2.73 10.42
C ARG A 168 6.96 2.13 11.04
N ASN A 169 7.87 1.64 10.21
CA ASN A 169 9.08 0.95 10.67
C ASN A 169 10.02 1.88 11.45
N ILE A 170 10.14 3.15 11.04
CA ILE A 170 10.96 4.14 11.73
C ILE A 170 10.30 4.60 13.03
N ASN A 171 8.98 4.84 13.02
CA ASN A 171 8.25 5.18 14.24
C ASN A 171 8.36 4.08 15.32
N ALA A 172 8.39 2.81 14.92
CA ALA A 172 8.61 1.69 15.84
C ALA A 172 10.00 1.68 16.50
N LEU A 173 10.97 2.48 16.01
CA LEU A 173 12.28 2.66 16.62
C LEU A 173 12.30 3.75 17.69
N ILE A 174 11.24 4.56 17.81
CA ILE A 174 11.16 5.68 18.75
C ILE A 174 10.79 5.15 20.14
N PRO A 175 11.65 5.28 21.18
CA PRO A 175 11.36 4.85 22.53
C PRO A 175 10.11 5.54 23.11
N HIS A 176 9.12 4.75 23.52
CA HIS A 176 7.84 5.26 24.02
C HIS A 176 7.88 5.78 25.48
N SER A 177 9.01 5.62 26.17
CA SER A 177 9.14 5.93 27.60
C SER A 177 9.86 7.27 27.91
N LEU A 178 10.28 8.03 26.91
CA LEU A 178 11.08 9.27 27.11
C LEU A 178 10.28 10.57 26.95
N ASP A 179 9.00 10.52 26.58
CA ASP A 179 8.12 11.69 26.43
C ASP A 179 7.33 12.05 27.71
N GLU A 180 7.71 11.50 28.88
CA GLU A 180 7.04 11.81 30.15
C GLU A 180 7.26 13.27 30.61
N THR A 181 8.31 13.95 30.14
CA THR A 181 8.53 15.37 30.46
C THR A 181 7.62 16.33 29.67
N ALA A 182 7.02 15.89 28.56
CA ALA A 182 6.05 16.66 27.79
C ALA A 182 4.59 16.44 28.25
N LYS A 183 4.33 15.37 29.01
CA LYS A 183 2.97 15.01 29.50
C LYS A 183 2.38 15.97 30.56
N TRP A 184 3.12 16.98 31.03
CA TRP A 184 2.65 17.88 32.09
C TRP A 184 1.88 19.14 31.63
N THR A 185 1.78 19.43 30.33
CA THR A 185 1.20 20.70 29.85
C THR A 185 -0.01 20.62 28.91
N SER A 186 -0.51 19.43 28.55
CA SER A 186 -1.71 19.34 27.69
C SER A 186 -2.64 18.20 28.11
N SER A 187 -3.80 18.56 28.66
CA SER A 187 -4.86 17.67 29.14
C SER A 187 -5.66 16.95 28.06
N GLU A 188 -5.13 16.79 26.84
CA GLU A 188 -5.81 16.16 25.69
C GLU A 188 -4.88 15.35 24.76
N SER A 189 -3.69 14.92 25.21
CA SER A 189 -2.83 14.08 24.37
C SER A 189 -3.32 12.62 24.44
N GLU A 190 -4.14 12.20 23.48
CA GLU A 190 -4.13 10.79 23.06
C GLU A 190 -2.67 10.37 22.88
N ASP A 191 -2.25 9.21 23.42
CA ASP A 191 -0.86 8.74 23.29
C ASP A 191 -0.39 8.91 21.83
N ASP A 192 0.72 9.63 21.60
CA ASP A 192 1.18 10.05 20.27
C ASP A 192 1.30 8.88 19.27
N GLN A 193 1.56 7.67 19.78
CA GLN A 193 1.55 6.44 18.98
C GLN A 193 0.18 6.08 18.42
N THR A 194 -0.87 6.25 19.22
CA THR A 194 -2.25 6.02 18.79
C THR A 194 -2.66 7.04 17.72
N ALA A 195 -2.26 8.31 17.90
CA ALA A 195 -2.50 9.37 16.92
C ALA A 195 -1.77 9.08 15.58
N PHE A 196 -0.47 8.74 15.63
CA PHE A 196 0.30 8.36 14.45
C PHE A 196 -0.31 7.16 13.74
N ARG A 197 -0.67 6.10 14.49
CA ARG A 197 -1.22 4.88 13.93
C ARG A 197 -2.57 5.13 13.26
N ARG A 198 -3.44 5.92 13.88
CA ARG A 198 -4.72 6.34 13.29
C ARG A 198 -4.52 7.11 11.97
N ASP A 199 -3.59 8.06 11.96
CA ASP A 199 -3.26 8.89 10.81
C ASP A 199 -2.65 8.05 9.67
N LEU A 200 -1.73 7.14 9.98
CA LEU A 200 -1.16 6.17 9.04
C LEU A 200 -2.24 5.31 8.40
N MET A 201 -3.16 4.76 9.19
CA MET A 201 -4.23 3.91 8.69
C MET A 201 -5.28 4.69 7.88
N ASP A 202 -5.67 5.89 8.32
CA ASP A 202 -6.58 6.77 7.54
C ASP A 202 -5.96 7.15 6.20
N LEU A 203 -4.68 7.51 6.19
CA LEU A 203 -3.96 7.83 4.97
C LEU A 203 -3.83 6.62 4.04
N PHE A 204 -3.51 5.45 4.59
CA PHE A 204 -3.49 4.19 3.84
C PHE A 204 -4.83 3.94 3.15
N GLY A 205 -5.94 3.89 3.89
CA GLY A 205 -7.24 3.58 3.30
C GLY A 205 -7.71 4.61 2.27
N ARG A 206 -7.46 5.90 2.52
CA ARG A 206 -7.75 6.97 1.57
C ARG A 206 -6.95 6.86 0.28
N ARG A 207 -5.67 6.51 0.36
CA ARG A 207 -4.81 6.36 -0.83
C ARG A 207 -5.11 5.08 -1.57
N PHE A 208 -5.24 3.98 -0.85
CA PHE A 208 -5.50 2.66 -1.40
C PHE A 208 -6.80 2.60 -2.21
N PHE A 209 -7.86 3.23 -1.70
CA PHE A 209 -9.12 3.38 -2.40
C PHE A 209 -9.30 4.77 -3.01
N SER A 210 -8.26 5.60 -3.16
CA SER A 210 -8.34 6.91 -3.83
C SER A 210 -9.51 7.82 -3.39
N LEU A 211 -9.86 7.83 -2.09
CA LEU A 211 -10.92 8.68 -1.54
C LEU A 211 -10.56 10.17 -1.74
N GLY A 212 -11.48 10.95 -2.32
CA GLY A 212 -11.30 12.38 -2.53
C GLY A 212 -10.50 12.76 -3.78
N SER A 213 -10.12 11.80 -4.63
CA SER A 213 -9.47 12.06 -5.91
C SER A 213 -10.23 11.42 -7.09
N LYS A 214 -10.02 11.97 -8.29
CA LYS A 214 -10.46 11.37 -9.56
C LYS A 214 -9.52 10.25 -10.03
N VAL A 215 -8.53 9.89 -9.22
CA VAL A 215 -7.53 8.87 -9.56
C VAL A 215 -8.10 7.48 -9.28
N LYS A 216 -7.59 6.50 -10.01
CA LYS A 216 -7.97 5.09 -9.85
C LYS A 216 -7.53 4.56 -8.48
N PRO A 217 -8.26 3.60 -7.89
CA PRO A 217 -7.78 2.85 -6.74
C PRO A 217 -6.49 2.07 -7.04
N ALA A 218 -5.85 1.54 -5.99
CA ALA A 218 -4.60 0.80 -6.12
C ALA A 218 -4.72 -0.41 -7.04
N THR A 219 -3.70 -0.69 -7.86
CA THR A 219 -3.68 -1.89 -8.70
C THR A 219 -3.48 -3.17 -7.88
N SER A 220 -3.77 -4.34 -8.46
CA SER A 220 -3.48 -5.63 -7.83
C SER A 220 -2.00 -5.78 -7.44
N SER A 221 -1.08 -5.30 -8.30
CA SER A 221 0.36 -5.34 -8.03
C SER A 221 0.76 -4.46 -6.86
N GLN A 222 0.18 -3.27 -6.76
CA GLN A 222 0.38 -2.36 -5.62
C GLN A 222 -0.17 -2.97 -4.33
N ALA A 223 -1.34 -3.61 -4.41
CA ALA A 223 -2.00 -4.23 -3.27
C ALA A 223 -1.07 -5.20 -2.53
N ASN A 224 -0.33 -6.05 -3.26
CA ASN A 224 0.54 -7.07 -2.65
C ASN A 224 1.59 -6.49 -1.70
N PHE A 225 2.03 -5.23 -1.91
CA PHE A 225 2.97 -4.57 -1.02
C PHE A 225 2.34 -4.07 0.29
N ALA A 226 1.01 -3.96 0.36
CA ALA A 226 0.29 -3.46 1.52
C ALA A 226 0.23 -4.47 2.69
N LYS A 227 0.60 -5.74 2.48
CA LYS A 227 0.55 -6.79 3.50
C LYS A 227 1.24 -6.39 4.81
N SER A 228 2.41 -5.77 4.70
CA SER A 228 3.20 -5.30 5.84
C SER A 228 2.53 -4.19 6.63
N ILE A 229 1.61 -3.41 6.05
CA ILE A 229 0.80 -2.42 6.79
C ILE A 229 -0.33 -3.14 7.55
N LEU A 230 -0.91 -4.16 6.95
CA LEU A 230 -2.14 -4.81 7.41
C LEU A 230 -1.94 -5.91 8.47
N ILE A 231 -0.72 -6.38 8.70
CA ILE A 231 -0.45 -7.55 9.57
C ILE A 231 -1.04 -7.42 10.98
N ASP A 232 -1.06 -6.21 11.54
CA ASP A 232 -1.57 -5.95 12.90
C ASP A 232 -2.84 -5.09 12.89
N ILE A 233 -3.55 -4.99 11.75
CA ILE A 233 -4.76 -4.17 11.66
C ILE A 233 -5.83 -4.67 12.65
N THR A 234 -6.44 -3.74 13.37
CA THR A 234 -7.56 -4.01 14.27
C THR A 234 -8.89 -3.84 13.54
N GLN A 235 -9.96 -4.43 14.10
CA GLN A 235 -11.32 -4.28 13.57
C GLN A 235 -11.77 -2.82 13.52
N ASP A 236 -11.37 -2.00 14.51
CA ASP A 236 -11.73 -0.58 14.58
C ASP A 236 -11.02 0.23 13.49
N GLU A 237 -9.74 -0.04 13.24
CA GLU A 237 -8.99 0.60 12.15
C GLU A 237 -9.54 0.18 10.78
N PHE A 238 -9.90 -1.09 10.62
CA PHE A 238 -10.57 -1.55 9.41
C PHE A 238 -11.89 -0.77 9.20
N ASN A 239 -12.74 -0.69 10.22
CA ASN A 239 -14.03 -0.01 10.12
C ASN A 239 -13.90 1.51 9.89
N GLY A 240 -12.97 2.16 10.60
CA GLY A 240 -12.79 3.61 10.56
C GLY A 240 -12.03 4.11 9.34
N SER A 241 -10.94 3.42 8.98
CA SER A 241 -9.96 3.91 8.02
C SER A 241 -10.02 3.24 6.66
N ILE A 242 -10.46 1.97 6.57
CA ILE A 242 -10.51 1.22 5.31
C ILE A 242 -11.92 1.24 4.73
N LEU A 243 -12.90 0.84 5.55
CA LEU A 243 -14.25 0.60 5.10
C LEU A 243 -14.92 1.88 4.62
N ARG A 244 -14.67 3.02 5.27
CA ARG A 244 -15.23 4.32 4.85
C ARG A 244 -14.78 4.72 3.43
N PRO A 245 -13.48 4.77 3.10
CA PRO A 245 -13.02 4.94 1.72
C PRO A 245 -13.60 3.92 0.73
N LEU A 246 -13.62 2.63 1.10
CA LEU A 246 -14.15 1.56 0.26
C LEU A 246 -15.63 1.79 -0.07
N LYS A 247 -16.46 2.06 0.94
CA LYS A 247 -17.90 2.36 0.77
C LYS A 247 -18.11 3.48 -0.22
N PHE A 248 -17.36 4.58 -0.07
CA PHE A 248 -17.48 5.72 -0.97
C PHE A 248 -17.16 5.31 -2.41
N LYS A 249 -16.03 4.63 -2.65
CA LYS A 249 -15.65 4.23 -4.01
C LYS A 249 -16.58 3.22 -4.65
N LEU A 250 -17.07 2.25 -3.90
CA LEU A 250 -18.06 1.31 -4.37
C LEU A 250 -19.35 2.00 -4.83
N MET A 251 -19.69 3.17 -4.28
CA MET A 251 -20.85 3.95 -4.71
C MET A 251 -20.54 4.88 -5.90
N THR A 252 -19.31 5.39 -6.02
CA THR A 252 -18.97 6.39 -7.05
C THR A 252 -18.32 5.82 -8.31
N ALA A 253 -17.56 4.74 -8.19
CA ALA A 253 -16.79 4.13 -9.27
C ALA A 253 -16.59 2.61 -9.02
N PRO A 254 -17.68 1.83 -8.91
CA PRO A 254 -17.60 0.42 -8.53
C PRO A 254 -16.76 -0.42 -9.50
N SER A 255 -16.88 -0.20 -10.82
CA SER A 255 -16.17 -0.98 -11.83
C SER A 255 -14.65 -0.82 -11.73
N ASP A 256 -14.17 0.40 -11.45
CA ASP A 256 -12.74 0.68 -11.26
C ASP A 256 -12.20 0.16 -9.92
N THR A 257 -13.08 -0.26 -9.01
CA THR A 257 -12.73 -0.67 -7.63
C THR A 257 -12.68 -2.19 -7.45
N MET A 258 -13.29 -2.98 -8.35
CA MET A 258 -13.42 -4.43 -8.17
C MET A 258 -12.06 -5.15 -8.10
N GLU A 259 -11.14 -4.82 -9.01
CA GLU A 259 -9.79 -5.40 -9.03
C GLU A 259 -9.05 -5.16 -7.70
N THR A 260 -9.08 -3.91 -7.22
CA THR A 260 -8.47 -3.50 -5.95
C THR A 260 -9.13 -4.17 -4.75
N LEU A 261 -10.45 -4.26 -4.74
CA LEU A 261 -11.22 -4.90 -3.67
C LEU A 261 -10.88 -6.39 -3.58
N GLY A 262 -10.84 -7.11 -4.72
CA GLY A 262 -10.52 -8.53 -4.75
C GLY A 262 -9.11 -8.79 -4.18
N SER A 263 -8.13 -8.02 -4.63
CA SER A 263 -6.75 -8.09 -4.12
C SER A 263 -6.69 -7.77 -2.63
N PHE A 264 -7.38 -6.72 -2.17
CA PHE A 264 -7.40 -6.33 -0.78
C PHE A 264 -8.02 -7.38 0.14
N ILE A 265 -9.15 -7.99 -0.25
CA ILE A 265 -9.78 -9.08 0.50
C ILE A 265 -8.82 -10.26 0.63
N HIS A 266 -8.14 -10.60 -0.46
CA HIS A 266 -7.16 -11.68 -0.46
C HIS A 266 -6.02 -11.42 0.53
N ILE A 267 -5.38 -10.25 0.45
CA ILE A 267 -4.28 -9.87 1.36
C ILE A 267 -4.75 -9.83 2.81
N LEU A 268 -5.95 -9.29 3.07
CA LEU A 268 -6.51 -9.23 4.42
C LEU A 268 -6.74 -10.65 4.98
N SER A 269 -7.14 -11.59 4.12
CA SER A 269 -7.28 -12.99 4.48
C SER A 269 -5.93 -13.66 4.75
N GLU A 270 -4.91 -13.37 3.93
CA GLU A 270 -3.55 -13.90 4.14
C GLU A 270 -2.93 -13.46 5.47
N VAL A 271 -3.28 -12.27 5.98
CA VAL A 271 -2.84 -11.81 7.30
C VAL A 271 -3.77 -12.24 8.44
N GLY A 272 -4.73 -13.12 8.17
CA GLY A 272 -5.65 -13.67 9.17
C GLY A 272 -6.73 -12.70 9.65
N LYS A 273 -7.08 -11.70 8.83
CA LYS A 273 -8.05 -10.64 9.15
C LYS A 273 -9.26 -10.61 8.20
N GLY A 274 -9.45 -11.66 7.40
CA GLY A 274 -10.53 -11.77 6.42
C GLY A 274 -11.92 -11.64 7.04
N GLU A 275 -12.10 -12.11 8.28
CA GLU A 275 -13.36 -12.07 9.03
C GLU A 275 -13.93 -10.66 9.23
N TYR A 276 -13.11 -9.61 9.08
CA TYR A 276 -13.54 -8.22 9.23
C TYR A 276 -14.59 -7.81 8.19
N PHE A 277 -14.70 -8.55 7.07
CA PHE A 277 -15.76 -8.37 6.09
C PHE A 277 -17.12 -8.93 6.51
N ALA A 278 -17.18 -9.80 7.50
CA ALA A 278 -18.38 -10.57 7.87
C ALA A 278 -19.59 -9.70 8.21
N SER A 279 -19.38 -8.54 8.86
CA SER A 279 -20.45 -7.59 9.20
C SER A 279 -20.89 -6.70 8.03
N HIS A 280 -20.23 -6.78 6.88
CA HIS A 280 -20.45 -5.91 5.72
C HIS A 280 -20.92 -6.67 4.47
N LEU A 281 -21.02 -8.00 4.56
CA LEU A 281 -21.65 -8.85 3.55
C LEU A 281 -23.15 -8.53 3.41
N LYS A 282 -23.86 -8.42 4.54
CA LYS A 282 -25.26 -7.98 4.64
C LYS A 282 -25.35 -6.72 5.51
N GLY A 283 -26.09 -5.69 5.06
CA GLY A 283 -26.29 -4.46 5.83
C GLY A 283 -26.15 -3.17 5.01
N GLY A 284 -25.77 -2.06 5.66
CA GLY A 284 -25.76 -0.72 5.05
C GLY A 284 -24.77 -0.50 3.89
N THR A 285 -23.83 -1.42 3.68
CA THR A 285 -22.90 -1.39 2.53
C THR A 285 -23.17 -2.51 1.53
N ASN A 286 -23.61 -3.67 2.03
CA ASN A 286 -23.92 -4.88 1.26
C ASN A 286 -22.97 -5.06 0.06
N ILE A 287 -21.70 -5.35 0.38
CA ILE A 287 -20.64 -5.47 -0.63
C ILE A 287 -21.04 -6.50 -1.69
N VAL A 288 -21.67 -7.61 -1.26
CA VAL A 288 -22.16 -8.67 -2.15
C VAL A 288 -23.12 -8.11 -3.20
N ARG A 289 -24.12 -7.32 -2.79
CA ARG A 289 -25.08 -6.70 -3.73
C ARG A 289 -24.40 -5.75 -4.71
N VAL A 290 -23.43 -4.95 -4.25
CA VAL A 290 -22.69 -4.05 -5.14
C VAL A 290 -21.93 -4.85 -6.19
N VAL A 291 -21.21 -5.89 -5.78
CA VAL A 291 -20.44 -6.76 -6.68
C VAL A 291 -21.36 -7.45 -7.69
N LEU A 292 -22.47 -8.05 -7.22
CA LEU A 292 -23.46 -8.67 -8.11
C LEU A 292 -24.06 -7.68 -9.10
N SER A 293 -24.33 -6.45 -8.69
CA SER A 293 -24.82 -5.41 -9.60
C SER A 293 -23.84 -5.11 -10.73
N GLN A 294 -22.52 -5.21 -10.47
CA GLN A 294 -21.51 -5.05 -11.50
C GLN A 294 -21.46 -6.25 -12.45
N ILE A 295 -21.66 -7.46 -11.91
CA ILE A 295 -21.71 -8.68 -12.72
C ILE A 295 -22.94 -8.66 -13.65
N LEU A 296 -24.09 -8.24 -13.13
CA LEU A 296 -25.38 -8.26 -13.83
C LEU A 296 -25.56 -7.14 -14.86
N ASN A 297 -25.09 -5.92 -14.57
CA ASN A 297 -25.48 -4.73 -15.33
C ASN A 297 -24.39 -4.15 -16.23
N LEU A 298 -23.18 -4.74 -16.26
CA LEU A 298 -22.09 -4.23 -17.09
C LEU A 298 -21.82 -5.12 -18.29
N ASP A 299 -21.86 -4.53 -19.48
CA ASP A 299 -21.38 -5.17 -20.72
C ASP A 299 -19.86 -5.37 -20.72
N ASN A 300 -19.14 -4.76 -19.77
CA ASN A 300 -17.69 -4.88 -19.63
C ASN A 300 -17.28 -6.25 -19.07
N LYS A 301 -16.74 -7.12 -19.93
CA LYS A 301 -16.24 -8.45 -19.55
C LYS A 301 -15.24 -8.42 -18.40
N LYS A 302 -14.29 -7.47 -18.41
CA LYS A 302 -13.26 -7.38 -17.35
C LYS A 302 -13.91 -7.09 -15.98
N ALA A 303 -14.85 -6.15 -15.92
CA ALA A 303 -15.52 -5.80 -14.67
C ALA A 303 -16.34 -6.98 -14.10
N ARG A 304 -16.89 -7.84 -14.97
CA ARG A 304 -17.58 -9.06 -14.57
C ARG A 304 -16.60 -10.10 -14.01
N GLU A 305 -15.46 -10.32 -14.68
CA GLU A 305 -14.40 -11.21 -14.20
C GLU A 305 -13.83 -10.74 -12.84
N ASP A 306 -13.56 -9.44 -12.70
CA ASP A 306 -13.11 -8.83 -11.44
C ASP A 306 -14.17 -8.98 -10.34
N GLY A 307 -15.45 -8.80 -10.67
CA GLY A 307 -16.56 -9.04 -9.75
C GLY A 307 -16.62 -10.49 -9.27
N SER A 308 -16.51 -11.46 -10.18
CA SER A 308 -16.47 -12.89 -9.83
C SER A 308 -15.26 -13.22 -8.93
N SER A 309 -14.10 -12.60 -9.18
CA SER A 309 -12.92 -12.71 -8.31
C SER A 309 -13.19 -12.19 -6.89
N VAL A 310 -13.87 -11.04 -6.76
CA VAL A 310 -14.28 -10.49 -5.45
C VAL A 310 -15.19 -11.45 -4.69
N ILE A 311 -16.18 -12.04 -5.37
CA ILE A 311 -17.08 -13.04 -4.77
C ILE A 311 -16.28 -14.24 -4.22
N GLY A 312 -15.39 -14.80 -5.03
CA GLY A 312 -14.52 -15.90 -4.57
C GLY A 312 -13.65 -15.50 -3.38
N ALA A 313 -13.08 -14.28 -3.40
CA ALA A 313 -12.26 -13.76 -2.31
C ALA A 313 -13.08 -13.57 -1.01
N LEU A 314 -14.32 -13.08 -1.08
CA LEU A 314 -15.19 -12.91 0.09
C LEU A 314 -15.52 -14.24 0.78
N VAL A 315 -15.72 -15.30 0.01
CA VAL A 315 -15.95 -16.65 0.55
C VAL A 315 -14.73 -17.17 1.29
N VAL A 316 -13.52 -16.98 0.74
CA VAL A 316 -12.28 -17.34 1.43
C VAL A 316 -12.07 -16.51 2.69
N ALA A 317 -12.36 -15.21 2.64
CA ALA A 317 -12.15 -14.29 3.75
C ALA A 317 -13.08 -14.56 4.94
N CYS A 318 -14.32 -14.95 4.66
CA CYS A 318 -15.35 -15.19 5.67
C CYS A 318 -16.07 -16.51 5.38
N PRO A 319 -15.47 -17.70 5.59
CA PRO A 319 -16.03 -18.96 5.11
C PRO A 319 -17.47 -19.22 5.55
N GLU A 320 -17.84 -18.87 6.79
CA GLU A 320 -19.20 -19.12 7.28
C GLU A 320 -20.27 -18.19 6.69
N LYS A 321 -20.14 -16.88 6.95
CA LYS A 321 -21.10 -15.89 6.46
C LYS A 321 -20.95 -15.62 4.97
N GLY A 322 -19.72 -15.61 4.48
CA GLY A 322 -19.36 -15.47 3.06
C GLY A 322 -20.06 -16.52 2.24
N THR A 323 -19.85 -17.81 2.53
CA THR A 323 -20.53 -18.87 1.77
C THR A 323 -22.04 -18.73 1.81
N THR A 324 -22.64 -18.60 3.00
CA THR A 324 -24.10 -18.56 3.11
C THR A 324 -24.70 -17.33 2.39
N ASP A 325 -24.15 -16.14 2.65
CA ASP A 325 -24.70 -14.89 2.15
C ASP A 325 -24.39 -14.66 0.68
N VAL A 326 -23.19 -15.02 0.23
CA VAL A 326 -22.76 -14.90 -1.17
C VAL A 326 -23.50 -15.92 -2.03
N SER A 327 -23.51 -17.21 -1.64
CA SER A 327 -24.20 -18.23 -2.43
C SER A 327 -25.70 -17.97 -2.53
N THR A 328 -26.36 -17.55 -1.44
CA THR A 328 -27.79 -17.19 -1.48
C THR A 328 -28.03 -16.03 -2.45
N ALA A 329 -27.23 -14.96 -2.36
CA ALA A 329 -27.41 -13.79 -3.22
C ALA A 329 -27.09 -14.08 -4.68
N MET A 330 -26.13 -14.96 -4.97
CA MET A 330 -25.81 -15.40 -6.34
C MET A 330 -26.91 -16.26 -6.94
N VAL A 331 -27.46 -17.22 -6.17
CA VAL A 331 -28.59 -18.05 -6.61
C VAL A 331 -29.82 -17.20 -6.88
N GLU A 332 -30.09 -16.19 -6.05
CA GLU A 332 -31.14 -15.22 -6.32
C GLU A 332 -30.86 -14.41 -7.60
N ALA A 333 -29.64 -13.90 -7.77
CA ALA A 333 -29.25 -13.15 -8.95
C ALA A 333 -29.35 -13.94 -10.25
N LEU A 334 -29.09 -15.26 -10.22
CA LEU A 334 -29.20 -16.14 -11.39
C LEU A 334 -30.63 -16.28 -11.91
N LYS A 335 -31.65 -16.22 -11.04
CA LYS A 335 -33.06 -16.38 -11.44
C LYS A 335 -33.52 -15.29 -12.41
N ASP A 336 -32.92 -14.11 -12.30
CA ASP A 336 -33.31 -12.90 -13.04
C ASP A 336 -32.24 -12.44 -14.05
N ALA A 337 -31.18 -13.23 -14.27
CA ALA A 337 -30.03 -12.84 -15.09
C ALA A 337 -30.26 -13.04 -16.60
N GLN A 338 -29.65 -12.16 -17.41
CA GLN A 338 -29.58 -12.29 -18.87
C GLN A 338 -28.36 -13.14 -19.29
N ASP A 339 -28.39 -13.78 -20.47
CA ASP A 339 -27.39 -14.75 -20.97
C ASP A 339 -25.93 -14.36 -20.72
N ASN A 340 -25.56 -13.11 -20.99
CA ASN A 340 -24.20 -12.61 -20.79
C ASN A 340 -23.80 -12.59 -19.31
N ALA A 341 -24.70 -12.21 -18.40
CA ALA A 341 -24.46 -12.19 -16.97
C ALA A 341 -24.47 -13.62 -16.38
N ILE A 342 -25.24 -14.54 -16.97
CA ILE A 342 -25.30 -15.95 -16.54
C ILE A 342 -23.91 -16.59 -16.60
N VAL A 343 -23.18 -16.45 -17.71
CA VAL A 343 -21.82 -17.01 -17.83
C VAL A 343 -20.89 -16.52 -16.72
N SER A 344 -20.90 -15.21 -16.42
CA SER A 344 -20.04 -14.64 -15.38
C SER A 344 -20.46 -15.04 -13.96
N LEU A 345 -21.76 -15.15 -13.70
CA LEU A 345 -22.30 -15.66 -12.44
C LEU A 345 -21.94 -17.13 -12.25
N CYS A 346 -22.06 -17.95 -13.30
CA CYS A 346 -21.65 -19.35 -13.28
C CYS A 346 -20.16 -19.49 -13.00
N SER A 347 -19.29 -18.76 -13.70
CA SER A 347 -17.85 -18.76 -13.40
C SER A 347 -17.53 -18.28 -11.99
N GLY A 348 -18.29 -17.32 -11.45
CA GLY A 348 -18.17 -16.90 -10.05
C GLY A 348 -18.56 -18.02 -9.07
N LEU A 349 -19.64 -18.74 -9.35
CA LEU A 349 -20.09 -19.88 -8.54
C LEU A 349 -19.12 -21.06 -8.62
N GLU A 350 -18.58 -21.35 -9.80
CA GLU A 350 -17.52 -22.34 -9.98
C GLU A 350 -16.28 -21.98 -9.15
N LEU A 351 -15.88 -20.70 -9.16
CA LEU A 351 -14.77 -20.22 -8.35
C LEU A 351 -15.07 -20.36 -6.85
N VAL A 352 -16.29 -20.02 -6.42
CA VAL A 352 -16.75 -20.22 -5.03
C VAL A 352 -16.69 -21.69 -4.65
N ALA A 353 -17.25 -22.58 -5.47
CA ALA A 353 -17.25 -24.02 -5.23
C ALA A 353 -15.82 -24.58 -5.18
N SER A 354 -14.97 -24.21 -6.14
CA SER A 354 -13.55 -24.60 -6.16
C SER A 354 -12.82 -24.13 -4.90
N LYS A 355 -13.00 -22.87 -4.49
CA LYS A 355 -12.36 -22.32 -3.30
C LYS A 355 -12.85 -22.99 -2.02
N LEU A 356 -14.13 -23.30 -1.92
CA LEU A 356 -14.70 -24.04 -0.79
C LEU A 356 -14.12 -25.45 -0.67
N LEU A 357 -13.92 -26.13 -1.80
CA LEU A 357 -13.32 -27.46 -1.84
C LEU A 357 -11.81 -27.45 -1.50
N GLU A 358 -11.13 -26.33 -1.70
CA GLU A 358 -9.72 -26.14 -1.37
C GLU A 358 -9.46 -25.83 0.12
N LEU A 359 -10.48 -25.39 0.88
CA LEU A 359 -10.32 -25.07 2.30
C LEU A 359 -10.00 -26.35 3.11
N LYS A 360 -8.80 -26.41 3.69
CA LYS A 360 -8.35 -27.51 4.57
C LYS A 360 -8.71 -27.21 6.03
N GLU A 361 -8.97 -28.29 6.79
CA GLU A 361 -9.56 -28.27 8.14
C GLU A 361 -8.92 -27.28 9.12
N GLU A 362 -9.72 -26.31 9.59
CA GLU A 362 -9.70 -25.88 10.99
C GLU A 362 -11.15 -25.78 11.50
N GLY A 363 -11.50 -26.63 12.47
CA GLY A 363 -12.70 -26.47 13.31
C GLY A 363 -14.06 -26.67 12.64
N ARG A 364 -14.46 -27.93 12.42
CA ARG A 364 -15.86 -28.40 12.19
C ARG A 364 -16.56 -28.10 10.85
N GLY A 365 -16.02 -27.28 9.93
CA GLY A 365 -16.77 -26.77 8.76
C GLY A 365 -16.70 -27.53 7.43
N LEU A 366 -15.87 -28.57 7.27
CA LEU A 366 -15.59 -29.15 5.93
C LEU A 366 -16.83 -29.81 5.28
N LEU A 367 -17.65 -30.48 6.09
CA LEU A 367 -18.90 -31.10 5.64
C LEU A 367 -19.94 -30.06 5.21
N SER A 368 -20.09 -28.94 5.94
CA SER A 368 -21.05 -27.90 5.57
C SER A 368 -20.67 -27.17 4.28
N TRP A 369 -19.36 -26.98 4.02
CA TRP A 369 -18.88 -26.34 2.78
C TRP A 369 -19.01 -27.25 1.57
N GLN A 370 -18.68 -28.53 1.73
CA GLN A 370 -18.92 -29.53 0.71
C GLN A 370 -20.41 -29.71 0.43
N VAL A 371 -21.26 -29.67 1.46
CA VAL A 371 -22.72 -29.68 1.30
C VAL A 371 -23.21 -28.44 0.56
N LEU A 372 -22.77 -27.23 0.91
CA LEU A 372 -23.14 -26.02 0.16
C LEU A 372 -22.66 -26.04 -1.30
N ALA A 373 -21.44 -26.52 -1.55
CA ALA A 373 -20.93 -26.69 -2.90
C ALA A 373 -21.76 -27.72 -3.68
N ASN A 374 -22.00 -28.91 -3.12
CA ASN A 374 -22.64 -30.04 -3.80
C ASN A 374 -24.16 -29.99 -3.85
N GLU A 375 -24.82 -29.36 -2.87
CA GLU A 375 -26.29 -29.37 -2.73
C GLU A 375 -26.92 -28.02 -3.09
N VAL A 376 -26.15 -26.93 -3.16
CA VAL A 376 -26.68 -25.59 -3.47
C VAL A 376 -26.04 -25.01 -4.72
N VAL A 377 -24.71 -24.96 -4.79
CA VAL A 377 -24.00 -24.28 -5.87
C VAL A 377 -23.96 -25.09 -7.17
N LEU A 378 -23.52 -26.36 -7.10
CA LEU A 378 -23.43 -27.23 -8.27
C LEU A 378 -24.80 -27.54 -8.91
N PRO A 379 -25.89 -27.81 -8.15
CA PRO A 379 -27.20 -28.01 -8.74
C PRO A 379 -27.75 -26.74 -9.42
N ALA A 380 -27.53 -25.56 -8.83
CA ALA A 380 -27.92 -24.29 -9.47
C ALA A 380 -27.19 -24.06 -10.80
N LEU A 381 -25.91 -24.47 -10.90
CA LEU A 381 -25.13 -24.46 -12.14
C LEU A 381 -25.68 -25.45 -13.18
N GLU A 382 -26.04 -26.67 -12.77
CA GLU A 382 -26.63 -27.69 -13.65
C GLU A 382 -27.98 -27.26 -14.23
N ASP A 383 -28.83 -26.65 -13.40
CA ASP A 383 -30.13 -26.09 -13.79
C ASP A 383 -29.98 -24.89 -14.74
N THR A 384 -28.92 -24.08 -14.62
CA THR A 384 -28.68 -23.00 -15.58
C THR A 384 -28.07 -23.51 -16.88
N HIS A 385 -27.12 -24.44 -16.83
CA HIS A 385 -26.53 -25.05 -18.03
C HIS A 385 -27.54 -25.80 -18.89
N SER A 386 -28.57 -26.38 -18.28
CA SER A 386 -29.68 -27.03 -18.99
C SER A 386 -30.65 -26.03 -19.64
N ASN A 387 -30.72 -24.78 -19.16
CA ASN A 387 -31.54 -23.70 -19.71
C ASN A 387 -30.81 -22.84 -20.77
N ILE A 388 -29.47 -22.93 -20.89
CA ILE A 388 -28.65 -22.22 -21.90
C ILE A 388 -28.48 -23.04 -23.20
N LYS A 389 -28.84 -24.34 -23.18
CA LYS A 389 -28.94 -25.17 -24.40
C LYS A 389 -30.27 -24.96 -25.10
#